data_AF-A0A218PZ86-F1
#
_entry.id   AF-A0A218PZ86-F1
#
_cell.length_a   1.000
_cell.length_b   1.000
_cell.length_c   1.000
_cell.angle_alpha   90.00
_cell.angle_beta   90.00
_cell.angle_gamma   90.00
#
_symmetry.space_group_name_H-M   'P 1'
#
loop_
_entity.id
_entity.type
_entity.pdbx_description
1 polymer ?
#
loop_
_entity_poly.entity_id
_entity_poly.type
_entity_poly.pdbx_seq_one_letter_code
_entity_poly.pdbx_strand_id
1 'polypeptide(L)'
;MKKYNQLADLESLLLDIADSSIRAYAKEAIDCYFAGAYRASIVSIWIAVVFDLYQKIRYLSEQYLYEILLKVKELWDNASDSLKQRFKTYIKDELFHSPGQFLAVSIFFDFNETEDIISDYTKLELRDQKLFFQQAVKLGVLNLASDSTQKIIEINIDTFTKSSSFASARLNSDNLIEPARNLFSEQLIFYLLNKSVENQRHERNYNQLDNCENIFIEIFNSTIDKYPNTLEKWQWFIETEEKLYWHDLREKIALKANQT
;
A
#
# COMPACT_ATOMS: atom_id res chain seq x y z
N MET A 1 28.85 46.40 11.27
CA MET A 1 28.40 45.28 10.41
C MET A 1 29.09 44.01 10.89
N LYS A 2 28.42 43.18 11.71
CA LYS A 2 29.00 41.94 12.24
C LYS A 2 29.02 40.90 11.11
N LYS A 3 30.20 40.45 10.70
CA LYS A 3 30.36 39.21 9.93
C LYS A 3 29.98 38.05 10.87
N TYR A 4 28.82 37.45 10.65
CA TYR A 4 28.49 36.19 11.29
C TYR A 4 29.43 35.11 10.74
N ASN A 5 30.23 34.49 11.60
CA ASN A 5 30.93 33.25 11.31
C ASN A 5 29.90 32.12 11.18
N GLN A 6 29.15 32.10 10.08
CA GLN A 6 28.08 31.12 9.84
C GLN A 6 28.60 29.67 9.72
N LEU A 7 29.90 29.47 9.48
CA LEU A 7 30.50 28.15 9.27
C LEU A 7 30.88 27.43 10.58
N ALA A 8 31.21 28.17 11.64
CA ALA A 8 31.43 27.59 12.97
C ALA A 8 30.12 27.13 13.63
N ASP A 9 28.98 27.48 13.02
CA ASP A 9 27.64 27.25 13.56
C ASP A 9 26.94 26.04 12.91
N LEU A 10 27.61 25.28 12.04
CA LEU A 10 27.05 24.02 11.50
C LEU A 10 27.30 22.84 12.45
N GLU A 11 28.48 22.79 13.08
CA GLU A 11 28.80 21.74 14.05
C GLU A 11 27.98 21.89 15.34
N SER A 12 27.61 23.12 15.72
CA SER A 12 26.70 23.37 16.85
C SER A 12 25.31 22.79 16.59
N LEU A 13 24.79 22.91 15.36
CA LEU A 13 23.49 22.34 14.96
C LEU A 13 23.45 20.81 15.06
N LEU A 14 24.59 20.12 15.00
CA LEU A 14 24.64 18.66 15.22
C LEU A 14 24.19 18.28 16.64
N LEU A 15 24.33 19.18 17.61
CA LEU A 15 23.91 18.94 18.99
C LEU A 15 22.39 18.88 19.14
N ASP A 16 21.65 19.54 18.24
CA ASP A 16 20.17 19.54 18.23
C ASP A 16 19.59 18.25 17.66
N ILE A 17 20.40 17.44 16.98
CA ILE A 17 19.98 16.14 16.42
C ILE A 17 20.06 15.10 17.52
N ALA A 18 18.92 14.68 18.07
CA ALA A 18 18.87 13.73 19.19
C ALA A 18 19.40 12.33 18.85
N ASP A 19 19.10 11.83 17.65
CA ASP A 19 19.48 10.49 17.21
C ASP A 19 20.94 10.42 16.72
N SER A 20 21.70 9.45 17.21
CA SER A 20 23.13 9.33 16.91
C SER A 20 23.43 8.93 15.47
N SER A 21 22.56 8.15 14.83
CA SER A 21 22.74 7.70 13.45
C SER A 21 22.45 8.83 12.47
N ILE A 22 21.37 9.58 12.70
CA ILE A 22 21.05 10.80 11.93
C ILE A 22 22.18 11.82 12.07
N ARG A 23 22.67 12.01 13.30
CA ARG A 23 23.78 12.94 13.58
C ARG A 23 25.06 12.53 12.86
N ALA A 24 25.34 11.23 12.74
CA ALA A 24 26.51 10.74 12.01
C ALA A 24 26.45 11.11 10.52
N TYR A 25 25.30 10.93 9.86
CA TYR A 25 25.11 11.33 8.46
C TYR A 25 25.19 12.86 8.27
N ALA A 26 24.58 13.64 9.18
CA ALA A 26 24.68 15.09 9.14
C ALA A 26 26.13 15.57 9.34
N LYS A 27 26.90 14.90 10.21
CA LYS A 27 28.32 15.18 10.42
C LYS A 27 29.14 14.85 9.17
N GLU A 28 28.91 13.69 8.55
CA GLU A 28 29.58 13.32 7.29
C GLU A 28 29.30 14.36 6.19
N ALA A 29 28.08 14.90 6.14
CA ALA A 29 27.73 15.95 5.20
C ALA A 29 28.54 17.24 5.42
N ILE A 30 28.74 17.63 6.68
CA ILE A 30 29.56 18.79 7.07
C ILE A 30 31.04 18.53 6.75
N ASP A 31 31.56 17.35 7.09
CA ASP A 31 32.95 16.96 6.78
C ASP A 31 33.21 17.00 5.26
N CYS A 32 32.28 16.46 4.45
CA CYS A 32 32.35 16.52 2.99
C CYS A 32 32.28 17.96 2.46
N TYR A 33 31.48 18.81 3.08
CA TYR A 33 31.39 20.23 2.70
C TYR A 33 32.73 20.93 2.90
N PHE A 34 33.37 20.74 4.06
CA PHE A 34 34.68 21.32 4.36
C PHE A 34 35.80 20.74 3.51
N ALA A 35 35.69 19.49 3.08
CA ALA A 35 36.62 18.86 2.13
C ALA A 35 36.41 19.32 0.68
N GLY A 36 35.42 20.17 0.39
CA GLY A 36 35.08 20.61 -0.97
C GLY A 36 34.34 19.55 -1.81
N ALA A 37 33.94 18.44 -1.18
CA ALA A 37 33.19 17.34 -1.80
C ALA A 37 31.67 17.63 -1.76
N TYR A 38 31.24 18.73 -2.39
CA TYR A 38 29.87 19.24 -2.27
C TYR A 38 28.78 18.24 -2.70
N ARG A 39 29.05 17.39 -3.71
CA ARG A 39 28.10 16.35 -4.13
C ARG A 39 27.87 15.31 -3.03
N ALA A 40 28.93 14.86 -2.38
CA ALA A 40 28.84 13.93 -1.26
C ALA A 40 28.15 14.59 -0.06
N SER A 41 28.47 15.85 0.21
CA SER A 41 27.83 16.66 1.25
C SER A 41 26.30 16.74 1.08
N ILE A 42 25.83 17.11 -0.11
CA ILE A 42 24.40 17.16 -0.44
C ILE A 42 23.75 15.78 -0.23
N VAL A 43 24.40 14.70 -0.67
CA VAL A 43 23.82 13.37 -0.54
C VAL A 43 23.71 12.94 0.93
N SER A 44 24.77 13.11 1.72
CA SER A 44 24.76 12.71 3.14
C SER A 44 23.77 13.52 3.97
N ILE A 45 23.59 14.83 3.71
CA ILE A 45 22.60 15.62 4.45
C ILE A 45 21.17 15.20 4.10
N TRP A 46 20.92 14.82 2.84
CA TRP A 46 19.62 14.29 2.45
C TRP A 46 19.33 12.93 3.08
N ILE A 47 20.32 12.05 3.21
CA ILE A 47 20.16 10.79 3.96
C ILE A 47 19.77 11.10 5.41
N ALA A 48 20.46 12.03 6.07
CA ALA A 48 20.14 12.45 7.43
C ALA A 48 18.70 12.98 7.56
N VAL A 49 18.28 13.88 6.67
CA VAL A 49 16.93 14.47 6.68
C VAL A 49 15.86 13.41 6.46
N VAL A 50 16.01 12.53 5.47
CA VAL A 50 14.98 11.53 5.21
C VAL A 50 14.92 10.48 6.33
N PHE A 51 16.06 10.10 6.91
CA PHE A 51 16.09 9.17 8.04
C PHE A 51 15.46 9.78 9.31
N ASP A 52 15.69 11.07 9.56
CA ASP A 52 15.03 11.83 10.63
C ASP A 52 13.52 11.94 10.44
N LEU A 53 13.07 12.26 9.22
CA LEU A 53 11.66 12.29 8.89
C LEU A 53 11.03 10.91 9.03
N TYR A 54 11.70 9.85 8.58
CA TYR A 54 11.25 8.48 8.72
C TYR A 54 11.05 8.08 10.19
N GLN A 55 12.03 8.37 11.06
CA GLN A 55 11.91 8.07 12.49
C GLN A 55 10.78 8.89 13.12
N LYS A 56 10.66 10.17 12.79
CA LYS A 56 9.56 11.02 13.29
C LYS A 56 8.19 10.53 12.82
N ILE A 57 8.08 10.11 11.56
CA ILE A 57 6.88 9.48 11.00
C ILE A 57 6.49 8.23 11.81
N ARG A 58 7.46 7.40 12.19
CA ARG A 58 7.20 6.20 13.01
C ARG A 58 6.61 6.52 14.38
N TYR A 59 6.94 7.69 14.96
CA TYR A 59 6.48 8.09 16.30
C TYR A 59 5.24 9.00 16.29
N LEU A 60 4.83 9.54 15.15
CA LEU A 60 3.67 10.43 15.04
C LEU A 60 2.37 9.65 14.81
N SER A 61 1.28 10.12 15.44
CA SER A 61 -0.07 9.57 15.23
C SER A 61 -0.55 9.80 13.79
N GLU A 62 -1.41 8.91 13.31
CA GLU A 62 -1.94 8.83 11.94
C GLU A 62 -2.45 10.16 11.34
N GLN A 63 -2.88 11.11 12.17
CA GLN A 63 -3.41 12.42 11.75
C GLN A 63 -2.36 13.34 11.11
N TYR A 64 -1.10 13.30 11.55
CA TYR A 64 -0.02 14.16 11.00
C TYR A 64 0.75 13.48 9.87
N LEU A 65 0.51 12.17 9.69
CA LEU A 65 1.21 11.36 8.73
C LEU A 65 0.95 11.86 7.30
N TYR A 66 -0.32 12.08 6.92
CA TYR A 66 -0.66 12.53 5.57
C TYR A 66 0.02 13.84 5.13
N GLU A 67 -0.01 14.89 5.95
CA GLU A 67 0.60 16.18 5.61
C GLU A 67 2.12 16.12 5.51
N ILE A 68 2.76 15.32 6.38
CA ILE A 68 4.20 15.10 6.34
C ILE A 68 4.57 14.33 5.08
N LEU A 69 3.82 13.29 4.74
CA LEU A 69 4.07 12.46 3.57
C LEU A 69 3.95 13.25 2.26
N LEU A 70 3.01 14.20 2.15
CA LEU A 70 2.90 15.10 1.00
C LEU A 70 4.15 15.98 0.83
N LYS A 71 4.65 16.58 1.92
CA LYS A 71 5.88 17.40 1.91
C LYS A 71 7.11 16.57 1.61
N VAL A 72 7.17 15.36 2.17
CA VAL A 72 8.23 14.40 1.91
C VAL A 72 8.26 13.99 0.43
N LYS A 73 7.10 13.78 -0.19
CA LYS A 73 6.98 13.50 -1.62
C LYS A 73 7.43 14.69 -2.46
N GLU A 74 7.00 15.91 -2.14
CA GLU A 74 7.46 17.13 -2.82
C GLU A 74 8.98 17.26 -2.77
N LEU A 75 9.59 17.00 -1.61
CA LEU A 75 11.04 17.00 -1.43
C LEU A 75 11.71 15.90 -2.25
N TRP A 76 11.12 14.70 -2.28
CA TRP A 76 11.62 13.58 -3.06
C TRP A 76 11.55 13.82 -4.57
N ASP A 77 10.44 14.33 -5.09
CA ASP A 77 10.25 14.56 -6.52
C ASP A 77 11.32 15.54 -7.05
N ASN A 78 11.71 16.52 -6.22
CA ASN A 78 12.78 17.48 -6.48
C ASN A 78 14.21 16.96 -6.20
N ALA A 79 14.37 15.74 -5.68
CA ALA A 79 15.68 15.14 -5.40
C ALA A 79 16.39 14.66 -6.67
N SER A 80 17.73 14.72 -6.69
CA SER A 80 18.53 14.21 -7.82
C SER A 80 18.48 12.68 -7.95
N ASP A 81 18.57 12.13 -9.16
CA ASP A 81 18.50 10.67 -9.41
C ASP A 81 19.58 9.88 -8.66
N SER A 82 20.79 10.43 -8.53
CA SER A 82 21.86 9.79 -7.77
C SER A 82 21.53 9.67 -6.29
N LEU A 83 20.82 10.65 -5.73
CA LEU A 83 20.37 10.63 -4.35
C LEU A 83 19.22 9.65 -4.18
N LYS A 84 18.25 9.67 -5.11
CA LYS A 84 17.16 8.70 -5.15
C LYS A 84 17.71 7.28 -5.15
N GLN A 85 18.70 6.98 -6.00
CA GLN A 85 19.31 5.66 -6.11
C GLN A 85 20.04 5.22 -4.84
N ARG A 86 20.85 6.09 -4.23
CA ARG A 86 21.53 5.78 -2.96
C ARG A 86 20.55 5.53 -1.83
N PHE A 87 19.49 6.33 -1.76
CA PHE A 87 18.43 6.15 -0.79
C PHE A 87 17.70 4.83 -1.03
N LYS A 88 17.36 4.48 -2.28
CA LYS A 88 16.80 3.17 -2.63
C LYS A 88 17.68 2.01 -2.14
N THR A 89 19.00 2.08 -2.33
CA THR A 89 19.95 1.07 -1.84
C THR A 89 19.93 0.96 -0.32
N TYR A 90 20.00 2.10 0.39
CA TYR A 90 19.94 2.13 1.86
C TYR A 90 18.64 1.53 2.41
N ILE A 91 17.50 1.90 1.80
CA ILE A 91 16.19 1.33 2.14
C ILE A 91 16.18 -0.19 1.94
N LYS A 92 16.73 -0.67 0.81
CA LYS A 92 16.75 -2.10 0.49
C LYS A 92 17.52 -2.92 1.52
N ASP A 93 18.55 -2.33 2.13
CA ASP A 93 19.41 -3.00 3.10
C ASP A 93 18.89 -2.93 4.55
N GLU A 94 18.11 -1.91 4.93
CA GLU A 94 17.72 -1.68 6.34
C GLU A 94 16.21 -1.72 6.68
N LEU A 95 15.29 -1.69 5.71
CA LEU A 95 13.90 -1.27 5.98
C LEU A 95 12.79 -2.26 5.57
N PHE A 96 13.04 -3.58 5.57
CA PHE A 96 12.00 -4.59 5.29
C PHE A 96 11.61 -5.46 6.50
N HIS A 97 11.57 -4.88 7.70
CA HIS A 97 11.29 -5.61 8.93
C HIS A 97 10.04 -5.13 9.68
N SER A 98 9.34 -4.09 9.20
CA SER A 98 8.06 -3.68 9.80
C SER A 98 7.08 -2.97 8.84
N PRO A 99 5.76 -3.06 9.09
CA PRO A 99 4.70 -2.44 8.27
C PRO A 99 4.84 -0.92 8.05
N GLY A 100 5.35 -0.17 9.03
CA GLY A 100 5.58 1.27 8.91
C GLY A 100 6.75 1.62 7.98
N GLN A 101 7.67 0.70 7.75
CA GLN A 101 8.78 0.88 6.81
C GLN A 101 8.30 0.77 5.37
N PHE A 102 7.51 -0.26 5.07
CA PHE A 102 6.96 -0.48 3.74
C PHE A 102 6.08 0.69 3.27
N LEU A 103 5.33 1.31 4.19
CA LEU A 103 4.56 2.52 3.91
C LEU A 103 5.45 3.72 3.56
N ALA A 104 6.55 3.93 4.29
CA ALA A 104 7.52 4.96 3.93
C ALA A 104 8.13 4.70 2.54
N VAL A 105 8.55 3.45 2.26
CA VAL A 105 9.05 3.00 0.96
C VAL A 105 8.02 3.29 -0.16
N SER A 106 6.76 2.97 0.06
CA SER A 106 5.71 3.24 -0.94
C SER A 106 5.56 4.73 -1.28
N ILE A 107 6.07 5.66 -0.47
CA ILE A 107 5.94 7.10 -0.71
C ILE A 107 7.16 7.67 -1.44
N PHE A 108 8.33 7.07 -1.21
CA PHE A 108 9.60 7.48 -1.83
C PHE A 108 9.89 6.75 -3.14
N PHE A 109 9.28 5.60 -3.41
CA PHE A 109 9.58 4.89 -4.64
C PHE A 109 8.62 5.38 -5.71
N ASP A 110 9.15 5.83 -6.84
CA ASP A 110 8.35 6.00 -8.05
C ASP A 110 7.68 4.66 -8.32
N PHE A 111 6.35 4.61 -8.14
CA PHE A 111 5.52 3.40 -8.25
C PHE A 111 5.57 2.73 -9.63
N ASN A 112 6.33 3.30 -10.56
CA ASN A 112 6.60 2.76 -11.87
C ASN A 112 7.45 1.47 -11.82
N GLU A 113 8.14 1.17 -10.72
CA GLU A 113 8.77 -0.14 -10.46
C GLU A 113 7.78 -1.11 -9.79
N THR A 114 6.62 -1.31 -10.43
CA THR A 114 5.50 -2.19 -10.01
C THR A 114 5.95 -3.56 -9.50
N GLU A 115 7.02 -4.13 -10.09
CA GLU A 115 7.46 -5.51 -9.83
C GLU A 115 8.11 -5.69 -8.45
N ASP A 116 8.90 -4.72 -7.97
CA ASP A 116 9.59 -4.82 -6.68
C ASP A 116 8.56 -4.78 -5.53
N ILE A 117 7.58 -3.88 -5.60
CA ILE A 117 6.54 -3.73 -4.57
C ILE A 117 5.66 -4.98 -4.50
N ILE A 118 5.28 -5.54 -5.65
CA ILE A 118 4.48 -6.78 -5.70
C ILE A 118 5.30 -7.95 -5.15
N SER A 119 6.56 -8.07 -5.57
CA SER A 119 7.48 -9.09 -5.09
C SER A 119 7.61 -9.04 -3.57
N ASP A 120 7.70 -7.86 -2.98
CA ASP A 120 7.86 -7.71 -1.54
C ASP A 120 6.55 -7.88 -0.78
N TYR A 121 5.43 -7.35 -1.30
CA TYR A 121 4.10 -7.58 -0.74
C TYR A 121 3.74 -9.07 -0.65
N THR A 122 4.06 -9.82 -1.71
CA THR A 122 3.79 -11.27 -1.75
C THR A 122 4.65 -12.10 -0.81
N LYS A 123 5.78 -11.55 -0.31
CA LYS A 123 6.63 -12.20 0.70
C LYS A 123 6.16 -11.96 2.14
N LEU A 124 5.27 -10.98 2.36
CA LEU A 124 4.76 -10.68 3.69
C LEU A 124 3.84 -11.79 4.20
N GLU A 125 3.83 -12.02 5.52
CA GLU A 125 2.80 -12.85 6.14
C GLU A 125 1.41 -12.18 6.02
N LEU A 126 0.35 -12.98 6.02
CA LEU A 126 -1.04 -12.50 5.83
C LEU A 126 -1.42 -11.35 6.79
N ARG A 127 -0.95 -11.41 8.04
CA ARG A 127 -1.16 -10.36 9.04
C ARG A 127 -0.53 -9.03 8.61
N ASP A 128 0.69 -9.10 8.08
CA ASP A 128 1.45 -7.93 7.66
C ASP A 128 0.93 -7.39 6.33
N GLN A 129 0.47 -8.26 5.42
CA GLN A 129 -0.26 -7.88 4.22
C GLN A 129 -1.51 -7.07 4.56
N LYS A 130 -2.32 -7.54 5.52
CA LYS A 130 -3.50 -6.80 6.00
C LYS A 130 -3.11 -5.42 6.52
N LEU A 131 -2.16 -5.38 7.45
CA LEU A 131 -1.78 -4.14 8.11
C LEU A 131 -1.20 -3.15 7.11
N PHE A 132 -0.35 -3.61 6.19
CA PHE A 132 0.13 -2.80 5.08
C PHE A 132 -1.04 -2.25 4.26
N PHE A 133 -1.91 -3.12 3.76
CA PHE A 133 -2.96 -2.72 2.84
C PHE A 133 -3.94 -1.75 3.50
N GLN A 134 -4.35 -2.00 4.75
CA GLN A 134 -5.18 -1.08 5.53
C GLN A 134 -4.55 0.29 5.70
N GLN A 135 -3.25 0.34 6.01
CA GLN A 135 -2.53 1.62 6.14
C GLN A 135 -2.38 2.32 4.79
N ALA A 136 -2.07 1.58 3.73
CA ALA A 136 -1.91 2.12 2.38
C ALA A 136 -3.22 2.69 1.82
N VAL A 137 -4.36 2.02 2.05
CA VAL A 137 -5.71 2.53 1.73
C VAL A 137 -5.98 3.80 2.54
N LYS A 138 -5.80 3.73 3.86
CA LYS A 138 -6.08 4.83 4.80
C LYS A 138 -5.31 6.10 4.45
N LEU A 139 -4.08 5.94 4.00
CA LEU A 139 -3.20 7.05 3.65
C LEU A 139 -3.34 7.49 2.20
N GLY A 140 -4.24 6.87 1.44
CA GLY A 140 -4.49 7.19 0.03
C GLY A 140 -3.30 6.86 -0.88
N VAL A 141 -2.32 6.12 -0.39
CA VAL A 141 -1.10 5.73 -1.12
C VAL A 141 -1.47 4.91 -2.35
N LEU A 142 -2.44 4.01 -2.20
CA LEU A 142 -2.91 3.17 -3.30
C LEU A 142 -3.60 3.98 -4.43
N ASN A 143 -4.11 5.18 -4.14
CA ASN A 143 -4.69 6.04 -5.18
C ASN A 143 -3.61 6.69 -6.05
N LEU A 144 -2.37 6.81 -5.57
CA LEU A 144 -1.25 7.39 -6.30
C LEU A 144 -0.59 6.39 -7.27
N ALA A 145 -0.95 5.11 -7.18
CA ALA A 145 -0.26 4.00 -7.82
C ALA A 145 -1.25 2.99 -8.46
N SER A 146 -2.13 3.47 -9.33
CA SER A 146 -3.28 2.70 -9.85
C SER A 146 -2.93 1.29 -10.32
N ASP A 147 -1.85 1.13 -11.08
CA ASP A 147 -1.47 -0.15 -11.68
C ASP A 147 -0.93 -1.15 -10.64
N SER A 148 -0.13 -0.65 -9.68
CA SER A 148 0.35 -1.46 -8.56
C SER A 148 -0.81 -1.87 -7.65
N THR A 149 -1.69 -0.92 -7.34
CA THR A 149 -2.89 -1.15 -6.53
C THR A 149 -3.78 -2.21 -7.15
N GLN A 150 -4.04 -2.11 -8.45
CA GLN A 150 -4.82 -3.11 -9.17
C GLN A 150 -4.20 -4.50 -9.05
N LYS A 151 -2.90 -4.65 -9.33
CA LYS A 151 -2.21 -5.94 -9.21
C LYS A 151 -2.20 -6.51 -7.79
N ILE A 152 -2.02 -5.67 -6.77
CA ILE A 152 -2.09 -6.11 -5.36
C ILE A 152 -3.50 -6.61 -5.04
N ILE A 153 -4.55 -5.92 -5.49
CA ILE A 153 -5.93 -6.37 -5.29
C ILE A 153 -6.19 -7.66 -6.07
N GLU A 154 -5.68 -7.81 -7.29
CA GLU A 154 -5.77 -9.06 -8.05
C GLU A 154 -5.12 -10.24 -7.30
N ILE A 155 -3.93 -10.04 -6.72
CA ILE A 155 -3.24 -11.05 -5.89
C ILE A 155 -4.07 -11.40 -4.64
N ASN A 156 -4.69 -10.40 -4.02
CA ASN A 156 -5.57 -10.58 -2.87
C ASN A 156 -6.82 -11.38 -3.24
N ILE A 157 -7.45 -11.06 -4.38
CA ILE A 157 -8.58 -11.81 -4.95
C ILE A 157 -8.16 -13.25 -5.23
N ASP A 158 -6.99 -13.47 -5.83
CA ASP A 158 -6.50 -14.80 -6.14
C ASP A 158 -6.29 -15.63 -4.87
N THR A 159 -5.70 -15.04 -3.84
CA THR A 159 -5.46 -15.70 -2.55
C THR A 159 -6.79 -16.00 -1.83
N PHE A 160 -7.74 -15.06 -1.87
CA PHE A 160 -9.08 -15.24 -1.33
C PHE A 160 -9.85 -16.36 -2.03
N THR A 161 -9.95 -16.31 -3.36
CA THR A 161 -10.74 -17.27 -4.15
C THR A 161 -10.13 -18.68 -4.18
N LYS A 162 -8.81 -18.81 -3.97
CA LYS A 162 -8.11 -20.11 -3.86
C LYS A 162 -8.14 -20.70 -2.44
N SER A 163 -8.89 -20.11 -1.52
CA SER A 163 -8.95 -20.56 -0.13
C SER A 163 -9.32 -22.04 0.00
N SER A 164 -8.53 -22.79 0.77
CA SER A 164 -8.66 -24.24 0.90
C SER A 164 -9.78 -24.70 1.84
N SER A 165 -10.31 -23.80 2.68
CA SER A 165 -11.33 -24.06 3.70
C SER A 165 -12.22 -22.83 3.92
N PHE A 166 -13.39 -23.01 4.54
CA PHE A 166 -14.24 -21.90 4.96
C PHE A 166 -13.54 -20.92 5.91
N ALA A 167 -12.73 -21.45 6.83
CA ALA A 167 -11.99 -20.63 7.79
C ALA A 167 -10.93 -19.76 7.09
N SER A 168 -10.19 -20.33 6.14
CA SER A 168 -9.22 -19.55 5.35
C SER A 168 -9.91 -18.56 4.40
N ALA A 169 -11.05 -18.92 3.81
CA ALA A 169 -11.84 -17.98 3.00
C ALA A 169 -12.30 -16.78 3.81
N ARG A 170 -12.83 -17.00 5.02
CA ARG A 170 -13.23 -15.92 5.92
C ARG A 170 -12.05 -15.05 6.35
N LEU A 171 -10.95 -15.65 6.77
CA LEU A 171 -9.74 -14.90 7.12
C LEU A 171 -9.23 -14.06 5.95
N ASN A 172 -9.17 -14.62 4.75
CA ASN A 172 -8.73 -13.90 3.56
C ASN A 172 -9.72 -12.79 3.17
N SER A 173 -11.02 -13.01 3.32
CA SER A 173 -12.05 -11.98 3.13
C SER A 173 -11.80 -10.78 4.06
N ASP A 174 -11.71 -11.03 5.37
CA ASP A 174 -11.55 -10.00 6.41
C ASP A 174 -10.21 -9.26 6.33
N ASN A 175 -9.18 -9.90 5.78
CA ASN A 175 -7.81 -9.38 5.80
C ASN A 175 -7.37 -8.80 4.46
N LEU A 176 -7.88 -9.30 3.34
CA LEU A 176 -7.40 -8.94 2.00
C LEU A 176 -8.44 -8.24 1.15
N ILE A 177 -9.73 -8.57 1.32
CA ILE A 177 -10.81 -8.06 0.47
C ILE A 177 -11.55 -6.90 1.14
N GLU A 178 -11.93 -7.05 2.41
CA GLU A 178 -12.63 -5.99 3.17
C GLU A 178 -11.89 -4.65 3.13
N PRO A 179 -10.55 -4.60 3.34
CA PRO A 179 -9.82 -3.33 3.26
C PRO A 179 -9.84 -2.70 1.86
N ALA A 180 -10.01 -3.51 0.81
CA ALA A 180 -9.97 -3.09 -0.59
C ALA A 180 -11.33 -2.70 -1.15
N ARG A 181 -12.44 -2.94 -0.44
CA ARG A 181 -13.81 -2.82 -1.00
C ARG A 181 -14.11 -1.52 -1.74
N ASN A 182 -13.58 -0.40 -1.24
CA ASN A 182 -13.81 0.92 -1.83
C ASN A 182 -12.91 1.24 -3.04
N LEU A 183 -11.93 0.39 -3.32
CA LEU A 183 -10.97 0.52 -4.42
C LEU A 183 -11.32 -0.36 -5.62
N PHE A 184 -12.42 -1.13 -5.55
CA PHE A 184 -12.85 -1.98 -6.66
C PHE A 184 -13.27 -1.13 -7.86
N SER A 185 -12.51 -1.24 -8.95
CA SER A 185 -12.90 -0.78 -10.27
C SER A 185 -13.81 -1.80 -10.95
N GLU A 186 -14.45 -1.40 -12.05
CA GLU A 186 -15.19 -2.33 -12.92
C GLU A 186 -14.37 -3.58 -13.28
N GLN A 187 -13.11 -3.40 -13.68
CA GLN A 187 -12.23 -4.51 -14.05
C GLN A 187 -11.98 -5.46 -12.87
N LEU A 188 -11.75 -4.93 -11.67
CA LEU A 188 -11.54 -5.74 -10.46
C LEU A 188 -12.79 -6.51 -10.03
N ILE A 189 -13.98 -5.94 -10.25
CA ILE A 189 -15.26 -6.64 -10.01
C ILE A 189 -15.36 -7.84 -10.95
N PHE A 190 -15.15 -7.63 -12.25
CA PHE A 190 -15.18 -8.72 -13.23
C PHE A 190 -14.13 -9.80 -12.89
N TYR A 191 -12.93 -9.39 -12.48
CA TYR A 191 -11.86 -10.30 -12.07
C TYR A 191 -12.26 -11.13 -10.84
N LEU A 192 -12.77 -10.50 -9.78
CA LEU A 192 -13.26 -11.18 -8.59
C LEU A 192 -14.33 -12.22 -8.92
N LEU A 193 -15.35 -11.85 -9.70
CA LEU A 193 -16.45 -12.74 -10.03
C LEU A 193 -15.98 -13.92 -10.88
N ASN A 194 -15.11 -13.69 -11.88
CA ASN A 194 -14.53 -14.77 -12.68
C ASN A 194 -13.70 -15.72 -11.83
N LYS A 195 -12.77 -15.19 -11.02
CA LYS A 195 -11.90 -16.02 -10.17
C LYS A 195 -12.68 -16.78 -9.10
N SER A 196 -13.77 -16.21 -8.61
CA SER A 196 -14.66 -16.85 -7.65
C SER A 196 -15.38 -18.05 -8.24
N VAL A 197 -15.54 -18.13 -9.57
CA VAL A 197 -16.07 -19.30 -10.29
C VAL A 197 -14.94 -20.26 -10.66
N GLU A 198 -13.90 -19.75 -11.32
CA GLU A 198 -12.77 -20.55 -11.86
C GLU A 198 -12.05 -21.38 -10.78
N ASN A 199 -11.83 -20.79 -9.60
CA ASN A 199 -11.05 -21.42 -8.54
C ASN A 199 -11.87 -22.38 -7.67
N GLN A 200 -13.18 -22.53 -7.93
CA GLN A 200 -13.99 -23.50 -7.20
C GLN A 200 -13.67 -24.90 -7.68
N ARG A 201 -13.27 -25.73 -6.72
CA ARG A 201 -13.00 -27.15 -6.99
C ARG A 201 -14.33 -27.85 -7.25
N HIS A 202 -14.70 -28.00 -8.51
CA HIS A 202 -15.91 -28.72 -8.94
C HIS A 202 -16.04 -30.12 -8.34
N GLU A 203 -14.93 -30.73 -7.91
CA GLU A 203 -14.87 -32.06 -7.29
C GLU A 203 -15.37 -32.12 -5.84
N ARG A 204 -15.50 -30.99 -5.13
CA ARG A 204 -16.03 -30.97 -3.76
C ARG A 204 -17.48 -30.47 -3.77
N ASN A 205 -18.34 -31.11 -2.98
CA ASN A 205 -19.75 -30.73 -2.82
C ASN A 205 -19.96 -29.36 -2.14
N TYR A 206 -18.88 -28.63 -1.84
CA TYR A 206 -18.91 -27.41 -1.06
C TYR A 206 -18.02 -26.35 -1.71
N ASN A 207 -18.55 -25.13 -1.83
CA ASN A 207 -17.81 -23.94 -2.22
C ASN A 207 -17.29 -23.26 -0.94
N GLN A 208 -15.98 -23.09 -0.80
CA GLN A 208 -15.37 -22.55 0.42
C GLN A 208 -15.77 -21.08 0.68
N LEU A 209 -16.26 -20.38 -0.33
CA LEU A 209 -16.72 -19.00 -0.21
C LEU A 209 -18.14 -18.91 0.37
N ASP A 210 -18.86 -20.01 0.58
CA ASP A 210 -20.27 -19.99 1.03
C ASP A 210 -20.50 -19.07 2.26
N ASN A 211 -19.56 -19.05 3.21
CA ASN A 211 -19.62 -18.18 4.40
C ASN A 211 -19.10 -16.73 4.19
N CYS A 212 -18.94 -16.29 2.95
CA CYS A 212 -18.39 -14.98 2.58
C CYS A 212 -19.41 -14.09 1.85
N GLU A 213 -20.71 -14.41 1.87
CA GLU A 213 -21.75 -13.62 1.20
C GLU A 213 -21.68 -12.12 1.54
N ASN A 214 -21.48 -11.81 2.83
CA ASN A 214 -21.46 -10.43 3.32
C ASN A 214 -20.45 -9.54 2.59
N ILE A 215 -19.23 -10.03 2.30
CA ILE A 215 -18.25 -9.20 1.59
C ILE A 215 -18.68 -8.93 0.14
N PHE A 216 -19.34 -9.89 -0.52
CA PHE A 216 -19.86 -9.68 -1.87
C PHE A 216 -21.03 -8.69 -1.86
N ILE A 217 -21.90 -8.74 -0.84
CA ILE A 217 -22.96 -7.75 -0.63
C ILE A 217 -22.36 -6.35 -0.44
N GLU A 218 -21.33 -6.21 0.39
CA GLU A 218 -20.66 -4.94 0.63
C GLU A 218 -20.03 -4.38 -0.65
N ILE A 219 -19.31 -5.22 -1.41
CA ILE A 219 -18.74 -4.82 -2.70
C ILE A 219 -19.87 -4.39 -3.63
N PHE A 220 -20.88 -5.25 -3.87
CA PHE A 220 -22.02 -4.95 -4.74
C PHE A 220 -22.67 -3.60 -4.39
N ASN A 221 -23.04 -3.38 -3.13
CA ASN A 221 -23.69 -2.14 -2.70
C ASN A 221 -22.78 -0.91 -2.88
N SER A 222 -21.47 -1.06 -2.66
CA SER A 222 -20.52 0.06 -2.77
C SER A 222 -20.09 0.39 -4.20
N THR A 223 -20.34 -0.50 -5.15
CA THR A 223 -19.87 -0.39 -6.53
C THR A 223 -20.97 -0.31 -7.59
N ILE A 224 -22.15 -0.90 -7.37
CA ILE A 224 -23.14 -1.07 -8.45
C ILE A 224 -23.66 0.25 -9.03
N ASP A 225 -23.82 1.27 -8.20
CA ASP A 225 -24.23 2.60 -8.66
C ASP A 225 -23.12 3.33 -9.42
N LYS A 226 -21.84 3.01 -9.11
CA LYS A 226 -20.67 3.57 -9.81
C LYS A 226 -20.42 2.89 -11.14
N TYR A 227 -20.69 1.58 -11.21
CA TYR A 227 -20.41 0.72 -12.38
C TYR A 227 -21.65 -0.10 -12.75
N PRO A 228 -22.73 0.52 -13.27
CA PRO A 228 -23.99 -0.17 -13.55
C PRO A 228 -23.84 -1.32 -14.56
N ASN A 229 -22.88 -1.23 -15.49
CA ASN A 229 -22.57 -2.29 -16.45
C ASN A 229 -22.11 -3.60 -15.80
N THR A 230 -21.68 -3.57 -14.53
CA THR A 230 -21.32 -4.78 -13.79
C THR A 230 -22.55 -5.63 -13.42
N LEU A 231 -23.77 -5.10 -13.51
CA LEU A 231 -24.99 -5.80 -13.07
C LEU A 231 -25.19 -7.14 -13.78
N GLU A 232 -25.02 -7.17 -15.11
CA GLU A 232 -25.12 -8.41 -15.89
C GLU A 232 -24.08 -9.44 -15.43
N LYS A 233 -22.89 -8.97 -15.05
CA LYS A 233 -21.82 -9.85 -14.55
C LYS A 233 -22.15 -10.42 -13.16
N TRP A 234 -22.76 -9.63 -12.29
CA TRP A 234 -23.28 -10.08 -11.00
C TRP A 234 -24.39 -11.11 -11.15
N GLN A 235 -25.32 -10.91 -12.09
CA GLN A 235 -26.38 -11.88 -12.41
C GLN A 235 -25.77 -13.20 -12.90
N TRP A 236 -24.87 -13.14 -13.89
CA TRP A 236 -24.16 -14.31 -14.40
C TRP A 236 -23.45 -15.09 -13.29
N PHE A 237 -22.78 -14.40 -12.38
CA PHE A 237 -22.05 -15.04 -11.29
C PHE A 237 -22.98 -15.83 -10.36
N ILE A 238 -24.08 -15.21 -9.94
CA ILE A 238 -25.09 -15.82 -9.07
C ILE A 238 -25.80 -17.01 -9.72
N GLU A 239 -26.04 -16.94 -11.02
CA GLU A 239 -26.61 -18.05 -11.81
C GLU A 239 -25.62 -19.19 -11.96
N THR A 240 -24.33 -18.89 -12.13
CA THR A 240 -23.29 -19.91 -12.34
C THR A 240 -22.96 -20.65 -11.04
N GLU A 241 -22.91 -19.96 -9.90
CA GLU A 241 -22.63 -20.54 -8.59
C GLU A 241 -23.91 -21.00 -7.87
N GLU A 242 -24.62 -21.97 -8.45
CA GLU A 242 -25.84 -22.54 -7.85
C GLU A 242 -25.61 -23.18 -6.47
N LYS A 243 -24.36 -23.54 -6.16
CA LYS A 243 -23.97 -24.16 -4.88
C LYS A 243 -23.82 -23.16 -3.73
N LEU A 244 -23.75 -21.86 -4.02
CA LEU A 244 -23.65 -20.82 -2.99
C LEU A 244 -25.04 -20.48 -2.46
N TYR A 245 -25.24 -20.64 -1.15
CA TYR A 245 -26.49 -20.31 -0.47
C TYR A 245 -26.60 -18.82 -0.17
N TRP A 246 -26.34 -18.00 -1.19
CA TRP A 246 -26.30 -16.54 -1.07
C TRP A 246 -27.65 -15.91 -1.40
N HIS A 247 -28.59 -16.03 -0.47
CA HIS A 247 -29.96 -15.56 -0.65
C HIS A 247 -30.06 -14.03 -0.69
N ASP A 248 -29.37 -13.35 0.21
CA ASP A 248 -29.47 -11.91 0.38
C ASP A 248 -28.83 -11.17 -0.80
N LEU A 249 -27.70 -11.70 -1.31
CA LEU A 249 -27.08 -11.14 -2.51
C LEU A 249 -27.95 -11.35 -3.76
N ARG A 250 -28.57 -12.54 -3.90
CA ARG A 250 -29.54 -12.83 -4.97
C ARG A 250 -30.69 -11.83 -4.97
N GLU A 251 -31.29 -11.59 -3.81
CA GLU A 251 -32.40 -10.64 -3.67
C GLU A 251 -31.95 -9.23 -4.05
N LYS A 252 -30.79 -8.78 -3.57
CA LYS A 252 -30.26 -7.44 -3.90
C LYS A 252 -30.00 -7.23 -5.38
N ILE A 253 -29.42 -8.21 -6.06
CA ILE A 253 -29.18 -8.16 -7.51
C ILE A 253 -30.52 -8.11 -8.26
N ALA A 254 -31.49 -8.96 -7.89
CA ALA A 254 -32.81 -8.98 -8.52
C ALA A 254 -33.57 -7.65 -8.33
N LEU A 255 -33.54 -7.08 -7.12
CA LEU A 255 -34.13 -5.77 -6.83
C LEU A 255 -33.51 -4.67 -7.69
N LYS A 256 -32.18 -4.69 -7.86
CA LYS A 256 -31.48 -3.69 -8.69
C LYS A 256 -31.81 -3.84 -10.18
N ALA A 257 -31.92 -5.06 -10.67
CA ALA A 257 -32.30 -5.35 -12.05
C ALA A 257 -33.70 -4.85 -12.40
N ASN A 258 -34.65 -4.92 -11.46
CA ASN A 258 -36.01 -4.41 -11.68
C ASN A 258 -36.10 -2.87 -11.67
N GLN A 259 -35.05 -2.17 -11.20
CA GLN A 259 -34.99 -0.71 -11.14
C GLN A 259 -34.29 -0.09 -12.36
N THR A 260 -33.61 -0.89 -13.18
CA THR A 260 -32.82 -0.45 -14.33
C THR A 260 -33.62 -0.64 -15.61
#